data_AF-A0A1B8VW48-F1
#
_entry.id   AF-A0A1B8VW48-F1
#
_cell.length_a   1.000
_cell.length_b   1.000
_cell.length_c   1.000
_cell.angle_alpha   90.00
_cell.angle_beta   90.00
_cell.angle_gamma   90.00
#
_symmetry.space_group_name_H-M   'P 1'
#
loop_
_entity.id
_entity.type
_entity.pdbx_description
1 polymer ?
#
loop_
_entity_poly.entity_id
_entity_poly.type
_entity_poly.pdbx_seq_one_letter_code
_entity_poly.pdbx_strand_id
1 'polypeptide(L)'
;MPRKVLIQLRRGLEASIGLLEVGELGYCTDTQKLYIGTAGGNIVLAAAQATGDMLKSIYDTNNDGKVDNAESADSVPWSGISGKPTAFAPVAHAHAAADITSGIVAAARLPAASVSAAGVVQLIDATNSTSVVQAATANAVKRAYDLASGKLGPGVTWNQLKGV
;
A
#
# COMPACT_ATOMS: atom_id res chain seq x y z
N MET A 1 6.44 14.45 77.41
CA MET A 1 5.80 13.27 76.78
C MET A 1 5.18 13.73 75.47
N PRO A 2 5.55 13.18 74.30
CA PRO A 2 4.91 13.56 73.04
C PRO A 2 3.43 13.15 73.09
N ARG A 3 2.52 14.12 72.95
CA ARG A 3 1.10 13.83 72.73
C ARG A 3 1.02 13.08 71.40
N LYS A 4 0.64 11.80 71.44
CA LYS A 4 0.33 11.02 70.24
C LYS A 4 -0.98 11.55 69.68
N VAL A 5 -0.93 12.67 68.96
CA VAL A 5 -2.09 13.20 68.24
C VAL A 5 -2.25 12.34 66.99
N LEU A 6 -3.19 11.41 67.03
CA LEU A 6 -3.61 10.68 65.85
C LEU A 6 -4.42 11.65 64.98
N ILE A 7 -3.93 11.96 63.78
CA ILE A 7 -4.72 12.66 62.78
C ILE A 7 -5.85 11.70 62.37
N GLN A 8 -7.09 12.03 62.70
CA GLN A 8 -8.25 11.27 62.26
C GLN A 8 -8.71 11.81 60.91
N LEU A 9 -8.94 10.91 59.96
CA LEU A 9 -9.47 11.21 58.64
C LEU A 9 -10.91 10.71 58.58
N ARG A 10 -11.79 11.40 57.87
CA ARG A 10 -13.11 10.86 57.56
C ARG A 10 -12.95 9.69 56.59
N ARG A 11 -13.66 8.57 56.81
CA ARG A 11 -13.53 7.36 55.98
C ARG A 11 -14.88 6.74 55.69
N GLY A 12 -15.08 6.22 54.48
CA GLY A 12 -16.33 5.56 54.07
C GLY A 12 -16.40 5.31 52.56
N LEU A 13 -17.58 4.99 52.05
CA LEU A 13 -17.83 4.93 50.60
C LEU A 13 -17.78 6.34 50.00
N GLU A 14 -17.35 6.48 48.74
CA GLU A 14 -17.28 7.78 48.06
C GLU A 14 -18.64 8.48 48.01
N ALA A 15 -19.71 7.72 47.79
CA ALA A 15 -21.08 8.25 47.80
C ALA A 15 -21.56 8.69 49.21
N SER A 16 -20.87 8.29 50.29
CA SER A 16 -21.32 8.48 51.67
C SER A 16 -20.36 9.29 52.54
N ILE A 17 -19.24 9.78 51.99
CA ILE A 17 -18.27 10.57 52.75
C ILE A 17 -18.78 12.00 53.07
N GLY A 18 -19.78 12.48 52.32
CA GLY A 18 -20.39 13.80 52.47
C GLY A 18 -19.45 14.94 52.06
N LEU A 19 -19.88 16.18 52.30
CA LEU A 19 -19.02 17.36 52.11
C LEU A 19 -17.98 17.40 53.23
N LEU A 20 -16.71 17.55 52.86
CA LEU A 20 -15.60 17.76 53.78
C LEU A 20 -15.45 19.26 54.03
N GLU A 21 -15.19 19.64 55.27
CA GLU A 21 -14.88 21.03 55.62
C GLU A 21 -13.59 21.49 54.93
N VAL A 22 -13.41 22.80 54.77
CA VAL A 22 -12.20 23.35 54.14
C VAL A 22 -10.94 22.88 54.88
N GLY A 23 -10.08 22.12 54.19
CA GLY A 23 -8.86 21.53 54.76
C GLY A 23 -9.04 20.18 55.45
N GLU A 24 -10.27 19.66 55.58
CA GLU A 24 -10.53 18.32 56.11
C GLU A 24 -10.15 17.26 55.07
N LEU A 25 -9.46 16.21 55.53
CA LEU A 25 -9.06 15.08 54.69
C LEU A 25 -10.05 13.91 54.82
N GLY A 26 -10.40 13.32 53.68
CA GLY A 26 -11.31 12.19 53.60
C GLY A 26 -10.77 11.07 52.71
N TYR A 27 -10.92 9.81 53.13
CA TYR A 27 -10.50 8.64 52.35
C TYR A 27 -11.69 7.74 51.98
N CYS A 28 -11.87 7.50 50.68
CA CYS A 28 -12.91 6.62 50.16
C CYS A 28 -12.40 5.19 50.08
N THR A 29 -13.03 4.25 50.77
CA THR A 29 -12.55 2.87 50.89
C THR A 29 -12.87 2.01 49.67
N ASP A 30 -13.90 2.37 48.92
CA ASP A 30 -14.35 1.71 47.69
C ASP A 30 -13.51 2.13 46.49
N THR A 31 -13.30 3.43 46.30
CA THR A 31 -12.55 3.97 45.16
C THR A 31 -11.09 4.28 45.47
N GLN A 32 -10.66 4.11 46.72
CA GLN A 32 -9.29 4.35 47.18
C GLN A 32 -8.78 5.77 46.91
N LYS A 33 -9.70 6.74 46.74
CA LYS A 33 -9.36 8.15 46.54
C LYS A 33 -9.14 8.86 47.87
N LEU A 34 -8.16 9.77 47.90
CA LEU A 34 -7.96 10.73 48.98
C LEU A 34 -8.52 12.09 48.53
N TYR A 35 -9.37 12.67 49.36
CA TYR A 35 -10.01 13.96 49.16
C TYR A 35 -9.51 15.00 50.17
N ILE A 36 -9.54 16.26 49.77
CA ILE A 36 -9.48 17.42 50.66
C ILE A 36 -10.71 18.30 50.43
N GLY A 37 -11.33 18.76 51.52
CA GLY A 37 -12.43 19.71 51.42
C GLY A 37 -11.93 21.11 51.02
N THR A 38 -12.67 21.76 50.14
CA THR A 38 -12.46 23.15 49.72
C THR A 38 -13.76 23.92 49.75
N ALA A 39 -13.71 25.24 49.56
CA ALA A 39 -14.92 26.06 49.48
C ALA A 39 -15.84 25.67 48.31
N GLY A 40 -15.31 25.02 47.27
CA GLY A 40 -16.07 24.48 46.14
C GLY A 40 -16.50 23.02 46.30
N GLY A 41 -16.29 22.42 47.47
CA GLY A 41 -16.54 20.99 47.74
C GLY A 41 -15.27 20.14 47.74
N ASN A 42 -15.45 18.83 47.67
CA ASN A 42 -14.36 17.86 47.80
C ASN A 42 -13.51 17.81 46.52
N ILE A 43 -12.20 18.02 46.63
CA ILE A 43 -11.25 17.87 45.52
C ILE A 43 -10.40 16.62 45.74
N VAL A 44 -10.22 15.82 44.70
CA VAL A 44 -9.34 14.64 44.72
C VAL A 44 -7.88 15.10 44.83
N LEU A 45 -7.21 14.69 45.90
CA LEU A 45 -5.77 14.93 46.10
C LEU A 45 -4.94 13.77 45.54
N ALA A 46 -5.44 12.53 45.67
CA ALA A 46 -4.86 11.35 45.03
C ALA A 46 -6.00 10.48 44.50
N ALA A 47 -5.97 10.19 43.20
CA ALA A 47 -6.91 9.27 42.57
C ALA A 47 -6.54 7.80 42.88
N ALA A 48 -7.46 6.87 42.62
CA ALA A 48 -7.17 5.44 42.66
C ALA A 48 -5.92 5.14 41.83
N GLN A 49 -4.97 4.41 42.39
CA GLN A 49 -3.84 3.92 41.60
C GLN A 49 -4.40 2.98 40.54
N ALA A 50 -4.34 3.39 39.26
CA ALA A 50 -4.58 2.46 38.17
C ALA A 50 -3.51 1.36 38.28
N THR A 51 -3.91 0.10 38.31
CA THR A 51 -3.02 -1.05 38.44
C THR A 51 -2.26 -1.40 37.15
N GLY A 52 -2.33 -0.52 36.14
CA GLY A 52 -1.61 -0.63 34.88
C GLY A 52 -0.31 0.19 34.90
N ASP A 53 0.70 -0.34 34.24
CA ASP A 53 1.97 0.33 33.91
C ASP A 53 1.79 1.58 33.02
N MET A 54 0.63 1.72 32.37
CA MET A 54 0.30 2.79 31.43
C MET A 54 -0.46 3.97 32.08
N LEU A 55 0.21 4.71 32.98
CA LEU A 55 -0.35 5.98 33.49
C LEU A 55 -0.41 7.02 32.37
N LYS A 56 -1.60 7.62 32.16
CA LYS A 56 -1.86 8.59 31.09
C LYS A 56 -0.86 9.77 31.08
N SER A 57 -0.54 10.28 32.26
CA SER A 57 0.42 11.39 32.43
C SER A 57 1.86 11.06 32.01
N ILE A 58 2.18 9.80 31.73
CA ILE A 58 3.52 9.33 31.34
C ILE A 58 3.58 8.95 29.86
N TYR A 59 2.49 8.46 29.29
CA TYR A 59 2.48 7.84 27.95
C TYR A 59 1.51 8.48 26.96
N ASP A 60 0.64 9.38 27.40
CA ASP A 60 -0.31 10.15 26.58
C ASP A 60 -0.22 11.60 27.05
N THR A 61 0.92 12.23 26.74
CA THR A 61 1.30 13.54 27.28
C THR A 61 0.36 14.64 26.80
N ASN A 62 -0.21 14.46 25.59
CA ASN A 62 -1.13 15.40 24.95
C ASN A 62 -2.61 15.08 25.23
N ASN A 63 -2.90 13.98 25.92
CA ASN A 63 -4.23 13.53 26.33
C ASN A 63 -5.17 13.25 25.14
N ASP A 64 -4.63 12.77 24.02
CA ASP A 64 -5.38 12.48 22.80
C ASP A 64 -5.96 11.05 22.74
N GLY A 65 -5.65 10.22 23.74
CA GLY A 65 -6.15 8.85 23.84
C GLY A 65 -5.28 7.81 23.11
N LYS A 66 -4.11 8.21 22.61
CA LYS A 66 -3.08 7.31 22.10
C LYS A 66 -1.86 7.34 23.01
N VAL A 67 -1.10 6.25 22.95
CA VAL A 67 0.25 6.23 23.55
C VAL A 67 1.18 6.97 22.60
N ASP A 68 1.90 7.99 23.07
CA ASP A 68 2.83 8.81 22.28
C ASP A 68 3.85 7.94 21.52
N ASN A 69 4.36 6.88 22.16
CA ASN A 69 5.26 5.90 21.51
C ASN A 69 4.58 5.11 20.38
N ALA A 70 3.27 4.86 20.48
CA ALA A 70 2.50 4.21 19.41
C ALA A 70 2.19 5.20 18.27
N GLU A 71 2.00 6.49 18.57
CA GLU A 71 1.85 7.52 17.54
C GLU A 71 3.09 7.63 16.65
N SER A 72 4.28 7.43 17.21
CA SER A 72 5.52 7.31 16.42
C SER A 72 5.53 6.15 15.41
N ALA A 73 4.61 5.18 15.52
CA ALA A 73 4.47 4.07 14.58
C ALA A 73 3.45 4.34 13.46
N ASP A 74 2.61 5.38 13.57
CA ASP A 74 1.62 5.75 12.54
C ASP A 74 2.30 6.33 11.28
N SER A 75 3.54 6.81 11.42
CA SER A 75 4.41 7.19 10.31
C SER A 75 5.79 6.60 10.57
N VAL A 76 6.19 5.61 9.77
CA VAL A 76 7.52 4.99 9.86
C VAL A 76 8.37 5.41 8.66
N PRO A 77 8.96 6.63 8.66
CA PRO A 77 9.91 7.03 7.63
C PRO A 77 11.03 5.99 7.48
N TRP A 78 11.43 5.72 6.24
CA TRP A 78 12.54 4.80 5.95
C TRP A 78 13.83 5.20 6.69
N SER A 79 14.07 6.50 6.90
CA SER A 79 15.21 7.02 7.67
C SER A 79 15.28 6.44 9.09
N GLY A 80 14.14 6.20 9.74
CA GLY A 80 14.02 5.73 11.12
C GLY A 80 14.11 4.22 11.32
N ILE A 81 14.09 3.41 10.25
CA ILE A 81 14.13 1.95 10.38
C ILE A 81 15.57 1.46 10.59
N SER A 82 15.84 0.80 11.71
CA SER A 82 17.13 0.13 11.97
C SER A 82 17.22 -1.20 11.21
N GLY A 83 18.42 -1.61 10.81
CA GLY A 83 18.62 -2.85 10.03
C GLY A 83 18.07 -2.83 8.59
N LYS A 84 17.66 -1.66 8.11
CA LYS A 84 17.17 -1.49 6.74
C LYS A 84 18.25 -1.79 5.69
N PRO A 85 17.91 -2.44 4.56
CA PRO A 85 18.85 -2.67 3.46
C PRO A 85 19.44 -1.34 2.96
N THR A 86 20.78 -1.23 2.97
CA THR A 86 21.50 -0.05 2.48
C THR A 86 21.68 -0.03 0.97
N ALA A 87 21.55 -1.18 0.30
CA ALA A 87 21.76 -1.34 -1.14
C ALA A 87 20.49 -1.21 -2.00
N PHE A 88 19.31 -1.19 -1.39
CA PHE A 88 18.02 -1.14 -2.09
C PHE A 88 17.07 -0.14 -1.42
N ALA A 89 17.51 1.11 -1.26
CA ALA A 89 16.57 2.16 -0.92
C ALA A 89 15.49 2.26 -2.02
N PRO A 90 14.20 2.41 -1.69
CA PRO A 90 13.16 2.58 -2.71
C PRO A 90 13.45 3.86 -3.50
N VAL A 91 13.91 3.70 -4.73
CA VAL A 91 14.19 4.79 -5.67
C VAL A 91 13.42 4.50 -6.95
N ALA A 92 12.86 5.56 -7.54
CA ALA A 92 12.24 5.48 -8.86
C ALA A 92 13.28 5.00 -9.88
N HIS A 93 12.98 3.93 -10.60
CA HIS A 93 13.82 3.38 -11.65
C HIS A 93 12.98 3.09 -12.89
N ALA A 94 13.66 2.90 -14.02
CA ALA A 94 13.04 2.57 -15.30
C ALA A 94 13.41 1.14 -15.71
N HIS A 95 12.50 0.49 -16.43
CA HIS A 95 12.77 -0.78 -17.08
C HIS A 95 13.17 -0.54 -18.54
N ALA A 96 14.28 -1.13 -18.96
CA ALA A 96 14.69 -1.17 -20.35
C ALA A 96 14.02 -2.36 -21.06
N ALA A 97 13.87 -2.29 -22.38
CA ALA A 97 13.35 -3.43 -23.15
C ALA A 97 14.23 -4.70 -23.02
N ALA A 98 15.53 -4.52 -22.73
CA ALA A 98 16.47 -5.61 -22.48
C ALA A 98 16.13 -6.43 -21.22
N ASP A 99 15.32 -5.90 -20.30
CA ASP A 99 14.93 -6.58 -19.07
C ASP A 99 13.88 -7.69 -19.32
N ILE A 100 13.24 -7.68 -20.48
CA ILE A 100 12.23 -8.67 -20.86
C ILE A 100 12.95 -9.92 -21.41
N THR A 101 13.21 -10.89 -20.54
CA THR A 101 13.91 -12.15 -20.88
C THR A 101 12.98 -13.33 -21.15
N SER A 102 11.68 -13.20 -20.82
CA SER A 102 10.66 -14.22 -21.08
C SER A 102 9.25 -13.61 -21.09
N GLY A 103 8.25 -14.36 -21.57
CA GLY A 103 6.84 -13.95 -21.60
C GLY A 103 6.36 -13.44 -22.97
N ILE A 104 5.18 -12.81 -22.98
CA ILE A 104 4.54 -12.30 -24.20
C ILE A 104 4.45 -10.77 -24.10
N VAL A 105 4.91 -10.09 -25.15
CA VAL A 105 4.64 -8.65 -25.35
C VAL A 105 3.34 -8.51 -26.13
N ALA A 106 2.37 -7.76 -25.59
CA ALA A 106 1.12 -7.49 -26.28
C ALA A 106 1.38 -6.83 -27.65
N ALA A 107 0.73 -7.29 -28.71
CA ALA A 107 0.97 -6.82 -30.07
C ALA A 107 0.81 -5.29 -30.22
N ALA A 108 -0.10 -4.66 -29.45
CA ALA A 108 -0.29 -3.21 -29.42
C ALA A 108 0.93 -2.41 -28.91
N ARG A 109 1.91 -3.07 -28.29
CA ARG A 109 3.16 -2.46 -27.83
C ARG A 109 4.30 -2.62 -28.83
N LEU A 110 4.08 -3.34 -29.93
CA LEU A 110 5.03 -3.52 -31.02
C LEU A 110 4.69 -2.57 -32.17
N PRO A 111 5.68 -1.97 -32.85
CA PRO A 111 5.42 -1.11 -34.00
C PRO A 111 4.83 -1.91 -35.16
N ALA A 112 3.86 -1.32 -35.86
CA ALA A 112 3.33 -1.88 -37.09
C ALA A 112 4.37 -1.76 -38.21
N ALA A 113 4.45 -2.78 -39.07
CA ALA A 113 5.30 -2.72 -40.25
C ALA A 113 4.75 -1.72 -41.28
N SER A 114 5.65 -1.08 -42.02
CA SER A 114 5.35 -0.28 -43.20
C SER A 114 6.39 -0.54 -44.30
N VAL A 115 6.20 0.05 -45.47
CA VAL A 115 7.18 -0.03 -46.57
C VAL A 115 8.49 0.73 -46.28
N SER A 116 8.53 1.54 -45.23
CA SER A 116 9.70 2.34 -44.83
C SER A 116 10.22 2.01 -43.43
N ALA A 117 9.49 1.22 -42.64
CA ALA A 117 9.85 0.87 -41.28
C ALA A 117 9.50 -0.60 -40.97
N ALA A 118 10.46 -1.32 -40.39
CA ALA A 118 10.23 -2.69 -39.94
C ALA A 118 9.26 -2.72 -38.74
N GLY A 119 8.47 -3.80 -38.64
CA GLY A 119 7.51 -4.01 -37.57
C GLY A 119 6.77 -5.34 -37.71
N VAL A 120 5.66 -5.48 -37.01
CA VAL A 120 4.79 -6.67 -37.07
C VAL A 120 3.68 -6.46 -38.11
N VAL A 121 3.34 -7.51 -38.86
CA VAL A 121 2.26 -7.51 -39.86
C VAL A 121 1.32 -8.70 -39.63
N GLN A 122 0.03 -8.53 -39.89
CA GLN A 122 -0.92 -9.65 -39.88
C GLN A 122 -0.85 -10.42 -41.21
N LEU A 123 -0.87 -11.75 -41.14
CA LEU A 123 -0.88 -12.61 -42.32
C LEU A 123 -2.31 -12.85 -42.85
N ILE A 124 -2.48 -12.96 -44.17
CA ILE A 124 -3.74 -13.28 -44.83
C ILE A 124 -3.55 -14.39 -45.88
N ASP A 125 -4.51 -15.32 -45.94
CA ASP A 125 -4.49 -16.49 -46.85
C ASP A 125 -5.35 -16.31 -48.12
N ALA A 126 -5.80 -15.09 -48.40
CA ALA A 126 -6.60 -14.74 -49.56
C ALA A 126 -5.72 -14.41 -50.78
N THR A 127 -6.11 -14.86 -51.96
CA THR A 127 -5.39 -14.62 -53.23
C THR A 127 -5.93 -13.42 -54.03
N ASN A 128 -7.00 -12.80 -53.55
CA ASN A 128 -7.70 -11.69 -54.20
C ASN A 128 -7.82 -10.44 -53.30
N SER A 129 -7.06 -10.38 -52.21
CA SER A 129 -7.07 -9.24 -51.29
C SER A 129 -6.29 -8.07 -51.88
N THR A 130 -6.79 -6.85 -51.67
CA THR A 130 -6.13 -5.58 -52.01
C THR A 130 -5.53 -4.90 -50.78
N SER A 131 -5.46 -5.60 -49.64
CA SER A 131 -4.94 -5.05 -48.38
C SER A 131 -3.49 -4.62 -48.51
N VAL A 132 -3.19 -3.41 -48.03
CA VAL A 132 -1.82 -2.86 -47.94
C VAL A 132 -1.21 -2.97 -46.54
N VAL A 133 -1.95 -3.55 -45.59
CA VAL A 133 -1.54 -3.70 -44.17
C VAL A 133 -1.43 -5.15 -43.72
N GLN A 134 -1.67 -6.11 -44.62
CA GLN A 134 -1.54 -7.54 -44.37
C GLN A 134 -0.59 -8.16 -45.39
N ALA A 135 0.19 -9.16 -44.97
CA ALA A 135 1.09 -9.89 -45.85
C ALA A 135 0.50 -11.23 -46.27
N ALA A 136 0.72 -11.64 -47.52
CA ALA A 136 0.24 -12.93 -48.02
C ALA A 136 0.99 -14.10 -47.34
N THR A 137 0.25 -15.16 -46.99
CA THR A 137 0.84 -16.43 -46.56
C THR A 137 1.51 -17.16 -47.74
N ALA A 138 2.41 -18.09 -47.44
CA ALA A 138 3.00 -18.98 -48.46
C ALA A 138 1.92 -19.79 -49.21
N ASN A 139 0.82 -20.16 -48.55
CA ASN A 139 -0.28 -20.89 -49.15
C ASN A 139 -1.07 -20.03 -50.16
N ALA A 140 -1.35 -18.77 -49.86
CA ALA A 140 -1.95 -17.84 -50.82
C ALA A 140 -1.07 -17.67 -52.07
N VAL A 141 0.24 -17.47 -51.88
CA VAL A 141 1.20 -17.33 -52.99
C VAL A 141 1.23 -18.60 -53.85
N LYS A 142 1.26 -19.79 -53.23
CA LYS A 142 1.26 -21.07 -53.97
C LYS A 142 0.00 -21.27 -54.80
N ARG A 143 -1.17 -20.99 -54.23
CA ARG A 143 -2.45 -21.11 -54.94
C ARG A 143 -2.54 -20.16 -56.14
N ALA A 144 -2.05 -18.92 -55.98
CA ALA A 144 -1.96 -17.98 -57.09
C ALA A 144 -1.02 -18.48 -58.20
N TYR A 145 0.15 -19.02 -57.81
CA TYR A 145 1.11 -19.61 -58.75
C TYR A 145 0.52 -20.82 -59.51
N ASP A 146 -0.15 -21.74 -58.82
CA ASP A 146 -0.75 -22.92 -59.44
C ASP A 146 -1.88 -22.55 -60.39
N LEU A 147 -2.72 -21.59 -59.99
CA LEU A 147 -3.77 -21.07 -60.85
C LEU A 147 -3.16 -20.46 -62.13
N ALA A 148 -2.11 -19.63 -62.00
CA ALA A 148 -1.44 -19.05 -63.16
C ALA A 148 -0.79 -20.13 -64.04
N SER A 149 -0.18 -21.16 -63.43
CA SER A 149 0.40 -22.30 -64.14
C SER A 149 -0.64 -23.10 -64.92
N GLY A 150 -1.83 -23.29 -64.35
CA GLY A 150 -2.95 -23.96 -65.01
C GLY A 150 -3.64 -23.15 -66.11
N LYS A 151 -3.31 -21.86 -66.26
CA LYS A 151 -3.83 -20.98 -67.31
C LYS A 151 -2.86 -20.78 -68.48
N LEU A 152 -1.69 -21.44 -68.45
CA LEU A 152 -0.73 -21.41 -69.56
C LEU A 152 -1.37 -22.05 -70.81
N GLY A 153 -1.07 -21.46 -71.98
CA GLY A 153 -1.50 -22.02 -73.26
C GLY A 153 -0.88 -23.40 -73.53
N PRO A 154 -1.49 -24.24 -74.39
CA PRO A 154 -0.93 -25.54 -74.73
C PRO A 154 0.52 -25.42 -75.24
N GLY A 155 1.45 -26.12 -74.59
CA GLY A 155 2.88 -26.10 -74.95
C GLY A 155 3.67 -24.88 -74.46
N VAL A 156 3.06 -23.98 -73.69
CA VAL A 156 3.75 -22.84 -73.06
C VAL A 156 4.19 -23.23 -71.64
N THR A 157 5.47 -23.05 -71.35
CA THR A 157 6.08 -23.25 -70.03
C THR A 157 6.42 -21.90 -69.40
N TRP A 158 6.51 -21.88 -68.07
CA TRP A 158 6.99 -20.69 -67.36
C TRP A 158 8.35 -20.21 -67.83
N ASN A 159 9.25 -21.12 -68.20
CA ASN A 159 10.57 -20.79 -68.74
C ASN A 159 10.48 -19.96 -70.04
N GLN A 160 9.55 -20.29 -70.92
CA GLN A 160 9.32 -19.52 -72.15
C GLN A 160 8.76 -18.11 -71.89
N LEU A 161 8.08 -17.88 -70.77
CA LEU A 161 7.45 -16.59 -70.44
C LEU A 161 8.35 -15.65 -69.63
N LYS A 162 9.22 -16.19 -68.77
CA LYS A 162 10.07 -15.37 -67.88
C LYS A 162 11.33 -14.80 -68.55
N GLY A 163 11.55 -15.11 -69.83
CA GLY A 163 12.65 -14.54 -70.62
C GLY A 163 14.06 -14.91 -70.14
N VAL A 164 14.21 -16.01 -69.39
CA VAL A 164 15.51 -16.61 -69.04
C VAL A 164 15.65 -18.00 -69.63
#